data_AF-A0A2P7B559-F1
#
_entry.id   AF-A0A2P7B559-F1
#
_cell.length_a   1.000
_cell.length_b   1.000
_cell.length_c   1.000
_cell.angle_alpha   90.00
_cell.angle_beta   90.00
_cell.angle_gamma   90.00
#
_symmetry.space_group_name_H-M   'P 1'
#
loop_
_entity.id
_entity.type
_entity.pdbx_description
1 polymer ?
#
loop_
_entity_poly.entity_id
_entity_poly.type
_entity_poly.pdbx_seq_one_letter_code
_entity_poly.pdbx_strand_id
1 'polypeptide(L)'
;MLRRSPENAYSTEDWDLMQRAHTTASEMLHRCPKTHENADRLARTVMRLFDQGVRDENIMASRAVNEETVLLGITLLRQDSLASEAKS
;
A
#
# COMPACT_ATOMS: atom_id res chain seq x y z
N MET A 1 -21.11 -9.68 14.76
CA MET A 1 -20.20 -9.76 13.60
C MET A 1 -18.83 -10.19 14.11
N LEU A 2 -18.41 -11.43 13.87
CA LEU A 2 -17.09 -11.91 14.29
C LEU A 2 -16.04 -11.26 13.39
N ARG A 3 -15.20 -10.40 13.97
CA ARG A 3 -13.94 -9.98 13.32
C ARG A 3 -13.09 -11.24 13.17
N ARG A 4 -13.01 -11.79 11.96
CA ARG A 4 -12.02 -12.83 11.64
C ARG A 4 -10.65 -12.24 11.92
N SER A 5 -9.87 -12.87 12.80
CA SER A 5 -8.45 -12.55 12.93
C SER A 5 -7.76 -12.84 11.58
N PRO A 6 -6.91 -11.94 11.07
CA PRO A 6 -6.29 -12.09 9.75
C PRO A 6 -5.43 -13.35 9.63
N GLU A 7 -4.92 -13.85 10.76
CA GLU A 7 -4.12 -15.08 10.86
C GLU A 7 -4.87 -16.37 10.50
N ASN A 8 -6.20 -16.37 10.46
CA ASN A 8 -7.04 -17.49 9.98
C ASN A 8 -7.98 -17.10 8.84
N ALA A 9 -7.80 -15.90 8.25
CA ALA A 9 -8.69 -15.37 7.23
C ALA A 9 -8.23 -15.70 5.80
N TYR A 10 -6.92 -15.86 5.60
CA TYR A 10 -6.29 -16.03 4.29
C TYR A 10 -5.63 -17.40 4.18
N SER A 11 -5.80 -18.05 3.03
CA SER A 11 -5.05 -19.25 2.69
C SER A 11 -3.59 -18.91 2.40
N THR A 12 -2.72 -19.94 2.32
CA THR A 12 -1.33 -19.74 1.88
C THR A 12 -1.26 -19.14 0.48
N GLU A 13 -2.16 -19.54 -0.43
CA GLU A 13 -2.24 -18.99 -1.79
C GLU A 13 -2.61 -17.50 -1.79
N ASP A 14 -3.51 -17.09 -0.90
CA ASP A 14 -3.88 -15.69 -0.73
C ASP A 14 -2.70 -14.86 -0.19
N TRP A 15 -1.97 -15.39 0.79
CA TRP A 15 -0.75 -14.78 1.31
C TRP A 15 0.32 -14.64 0.22
N ASP A 16 0.53 -15.67 -0.59
CA ASP A 16 1.50 -15.64 -1.68
C ASP A 16 1.10 -14.60 -2.74
N LEU A 17 -0.18 -14.52 -3.09
CA LEU A 17 -0.68 -13.52 -4.03
C LEU A 17 -0.46 -12.08 -3.51
N MET A 18 -0.81 -11.83 -2.25
CA MET A 18 -0.60 -10.53 -1.63
C MET A 18 0.89 -10.18 -1.52
N GLN A 19 1.74 -11.15 -1.18
CA GLN A 19 3.19 -10.94 -1.08
C GLN A 19 3.82 -10.62 -2.43
N ARG A 20 3.38 -11.28 -3.51
CA ARG A 20 3.83 -10.97 -4.87
C ARG A 20 3.38 -9.57 -5.30
N ALA A 21 2.09 -9.24 -5.09
CA ALA A 21 1.57 -7.90 -5.41
C ALA A 21 2.30 -6.79 -4.65
N HIS A 22 2.66 -7.00 -3.39
CA HIS A 22 3.47 -6.06 -2.59
C HIS A 22 4.88 -5.89 -3.14
N THR A 23 5.52 -6.99 -3.56
CA THR A 23 6.85 -6.97 -4.16
C THR A 23 6.83 -6.20 -5.48
N THR A 24 5.90 -6.53 -6.38
CA THR A 24 5.71 -5.84 -7.65
C THR A 24 5.41 -4.35 -7.45
N ALA A 25 4.55 -3.99 -6.49
CA ALA A 25 4.27 -2.58 -6.19
C ALA A 25 5.51 -1.83 -5.67
N SER A 26 6.35 -2.49 -4.85
CA SER A 26 7.59 -1.90 -4.35
C SER A 26 8.60 -1.68 -5.47
N GLU A 27 8.74 -2.64 -6.38
CA GLU A 27 9.58 -2.53 -7.58
C GLU A 27 9.13 -1.39 -8.50
N MET A 28 7.81 -1.27 -8.74
CA MET A 28 7.22 -0.19 -9.52
C MET A 28 7.47 1.20 -8.93
N LEU A 29 7.58 1.29 -7.59
CA LEU A 29 7.90 2.53 -6.89
C LEU A 29 9.42 2.77 -6.79
N HIS A 30 10.25 1.88 -7.33
CA HIS A 30 11.71 1.86 -7.16
C HIS A 30 12.14 1.84 -5.69
N ARG A 31 11.39 1.14 -4.83
CA ARG A 31 11.61 1.04 -3.39
C ARG A 31 11.99 -0.36 -2.99
N CYS A 32 12.79 -0.48 -1.93
CA CYS A 32 13.04 -1.77 -1.31
C CYS A 32 11.81 -2.22 -0.49
N PRO A 33 11.20 -3.38 -0.79
CA PRO A 33 10.01 -3.87 -0.09
C PRO A 33 10.23 -4.19 1.39
N LYS A 34 11.48 -4.29 1.85
CA LYS A 34 11.83 -4.68 3.23
C LYS A 34 12.38 -3.56 4.10
N THR A 35 12.92 -2.50 3.49
CA THR A 35 13.69 -1.47 4.22
C THR A 35 13.08 -0.08 4.10
N HIS A 36 12.09 0.10 3.23
CA HIS A 36 11.42 1.39 3.10
C HIS A 36 10.45 1.61 4.26
N GLU A 37 10.45 2.81 4.84
CA GLU A 37 9.52 3.24 5.89
C GLU A 37 8.03 3.06 5.55
N ASN A 38 7.69 2.95 4.25
CA ASN A 38 6.33 2.83 3.74
C ASN A 38 5.99 1.40 3.33
N ALA A 39 6.90 0.43 3.51
CA ALA A 39 6.69 -0.96 3.14
C ALA A 39 5.50 -1.60 3.88
N ASP A 40 5.41 -1.39 5.20
CA ASP A 40 4.30 -1.87 6.04
C ASP A 40 2.96 -1.25 5.66
N ARG A 41 2.99 0.01 5.21
CA ARG A 41 1.81 0.72 4.75
C ARG A 41 1.35 0.18 3.42
N LEU A 42 2.28 -0.01 2.48
CA LEU A 42 2.01 -0.61 1.18
C LEU A 42 1.44 -2.02 1.33
N ALA A 43 1.98 -2.83 2.25
CA ALA A 43 1.47 -4.16 2.56
C ALA A 43 0.01 -4.11 3.05
N ARG A 44 -0.32 -3.19 3.95
CA ARG A 44 -1.70 -2.98 4.41
C ARG A 44 -2.65 -2.54 3.29
N THR A 45 -2.18 -1.72 2.36
CA THR A 45 -2.95 -1.33 1.17
C THR A 45 -3.24 -2.54 0.28
N VAL A 46 -2.24 -3.39 0.04
CA VAL A 46 -2.39 -4.63 -0.73
C VAL A 46 -3.40 -5.57 -0.07
N MET A 47 -3.29 -5.80 1.24
CA MET A 47 -4.24 -6.64 1.99
C MET A 47 -5.67 -6.09 1.90
N ARG A 48 -5.85 -4.77 2.02
CA ARG A 48 -7.16 -4.13 1.90
C ARG A 48 -7.74 -4.26 0.47
N LEU A 49 -6.91 -4.14 -0.57
CA LEU A 49 -7.35 -4.34 -1.96
C LEU A 49 -7.77 -5.79 -2.20
N PHE A 50 -7.03 -6.74 -1.62
CA PHE A 50 -7.42 -8.13 -1.61
C PHE A 50 -8.77 -8.32 -0.89
N ASP A 51 -8.98 -7.71 0.28
CA ASP A 51 -10.27 -7.81 0.99
C ASP A 51 -11.45 -7.22 0.19
N GLN A 52 -11.19 -6.27 -0.70
CA GLN A 52 -12.17 -5.70 -1.62
C GLN A 52 -12.48 -6.60 -2.83
N GLY A 53 -11.85 -7.77 -2.92
CA GLY A 53 -12.08 -8.76 -3.98
C GLY A 53 -11.13 -8.65 -5.16
N VAL A 54 -10.09 -7.82 -5.10
CA VAL A 54 -9.04 -7.83 -6.13
C VAL A 54 -8.25 -9.13 -5.97
N ARG A 55 -8.16 -9.91 -7.05
CA ARG A 55 -7.49 -11.23 -7.08
C ARG A 55 -6.43 -11.33 -8.18
N ASP A 56 -6.21 -10.25 -8.92
CA ASP A 56 -5.15 -10.16 -9.92
C ASP A 56 -3.95 -9.41 -9.33
N GLU A 57 -2.77 -10.02 -9.41
CA GLU A 57 -1.53 -9.51 -8.86
C GLU A 57 -1.15 -8.14 -9.43
N ASN A 58 -1.20 -7.99 -10.75
CA ASN A 58 -0.77 -6.77 -11.44
C ASN A 58 -1.75 -5.62 -11.17
N ILE A 59 -3.05 -5.91 -11.17
CA ILE A 59 -4.08 -4.92 -10.84
C ILE A 59 -3.92 -4.47 -9.38
N MET A 60 -3.66 -5.40 -8.48
CA MET A 60 -3.47 -5.09 -7.06
C MET A 60 -2.23 -4.24 -6.84
N ALA A 61 -1.11 -4.60 -7.46
CA ALA A 61 0.13 -3.85 -7.41
C ALA A 61 -0.05 -2.43 -7.96
N SER A 62 -0.60 -2.29 -9.17
CA SER A 62 -0.83 -0.99 -9.82
C SER A 62 -1.76 -0.09 -8.99
N ARG A 63 -2.84 -0.65 -8.42
CA ARG A 63 -3.74 0.11 -7.53
C ARG A 63 -3.04 0.53 -6.25
N ALA A 64 -2.24 -0.34 -5.64
CA ALA A 64 -1.48 -0.03 -4.44
C ALA A 64 -0.47 1.11 -4.69
N VAL A 65 0.22 1.08 -5.83
CA VAL A 65 1.12 2.15 -6.28
C VAL A 65 0.35 3.45 -6.48
N ASN A 66 -0.78 3.43 -7.20
CA ASN A 66 -1.56 4.63 -7.45
C ASN A 66 -2.04 5.29 -6.15
N GLU A 67 -2.52 4.51 -5.18
CA GLU A 67 -2.89 5.03 -3.88
C GLU A 67 -1.70 5.64 -3.11
N GLU A 68 -0.55 4.96 -3.14
CA GLU A 68 0.68 5.44 -2.52
C GLU A 68 1.13 6.78 -3.13
N THR A 69 1.11 6.90 -4.47
CA THR A 69 1.44 8.12 -5.19
C THR A 69 0.49 9.27 -4.86
N VAL A 70 -0.82 9.01 -4.84
CA VAL A 70 -1.82 10.03 -4.47
C VAL A 70 -1.58 10.54 -3.05
N LEU A 71 -1.29 9.65 -2.11
CA LEU A 71 -1.07 10.02 -0.71
C LEU A 71 0.21 10.83 -0.52
N LEU A 72 1.27 10.52 -1.25
CA LEU A 72 2.50 11.33 -1.25
C LEU A 72 2.26 12.69 -1.87
N GLY A 73 1.51 12.76 -2.98
CA GLY A 73 1.11 14.03 -3.60
C GLY A 73 0.33 14.93 -2.63
N ILE A 74 -0.64 14.37 -1.90
CA ILE A 74 -1.41 15.11 -0.89
C ILE A 74 -0.51 15.58 0.27
N THR A 75 0.45 14.75 0.69
CA THR A 75 1.35 15.07 1.80
C THR A 75 2.29 16.22 1.44
N LEU A 76 2.84 16.21 0.21
CA LEU A 76 3.69 17.27 -0.30
C LEU A 76 2.94 18.60 -0.43
N LEU A 77 1.72 18.59 -0.98
CA LEU A 77 0.87 19.79 -1.08
C LEU A 77 0.55 20.41 0.31
N ARG A 78 0.34 19.57 1.32
CA ARG A 78 0.13 20.04 2.70
C ARG A 78 1.39 20.66 3.32
N GLN A 79 2.57 20.11 3.03
CA GLN A 79 3.83 20.64 3.57
C GLN A 79 4.16 22.02 2.99
N ASP A 80 3.90 22.26 1.71
CA ASP A 80 4.10 23.57 1.08
C ASP A 80 3.18 24.65 1.68
N SER A 81 1.93 24.27 2.01
CA SER A 81 0.94 25.18 2.60
C SER A 81 1.35 25.63 4.01
N LEU A 82 1.90 24.72 4.82
CA LEU A 82 2.32 25.01 6.20
C LEU A 82 3.67 25.75 6.27
N ALA A 83 4.56 25.52 5.30
CA ALA A 83 5.84 26.25 5.22
C ALA A 83 5.65 27.72 4.78
N SER A 84 4.59 28.02 4.03
CA SER A 84 4.26 29.38 3.62
C SER A 84 3.73 30.25 4.77
N GLU A 85 3.03 29.66 5.75
CA GLU A 85 2.45 30.41 6.88
C GLU A 85 3.47 30.71 7.99
N ALA A 86 4.55 29.94 8.11
CA ALA A 86 5.58 30.13 9.14
C ALA A 86 6.60 31.25 8.84
N LYS A 87 6.48 31.96 7.69
CA LYS A 87 7.39 33.04 7.27
C LYS A 87 6.76 34.44 7.29
N SER A 88 5.54 34.62 7.81
CA SER A 88 4.89 35.94 7.96
C SER A 88 4.94 36.46 9.38
#